data_AF-A0A522DBB4-F1
#
_entry.id   AF-A0A522DBB4-F1
#
_cell.length_a   1.000
_cell.length_b   1.000
_cell.length_c   1.000
_cell.angle_alpha   90.00
_cell.angle_beta   90.00
_cell.angle_gamma   90.00
#
_symmetry.space_group_name_H-M   'P 1'
#
loop_
_entity.id
_entity.type
_entity.pdbx_description
1 polymer ?
#
loop_
_entity_poly.entity_id
_entity_poly.type
_entity_poly.pdbx_seq_one_letter_code
_entity_poly.pdbx_strand_id
1 'polypeptide(L)'
;MLNKILNLVVAVLLFTAIFISIDDSISVWSGKEEANEISVETLATGVGGIFSNYVFSFELLSLLLIAALIGALYIAKKEVF
;
A
#
# COMPACT_ATOMS: atom_id res chain seq x y z
N MET A 1 -25.99 5.90 -7.33
CA MET A 1 -25.49 5.04 -6.23
C MET A 1 -24.53 3.97 -6.73
N LEU A 2 -24.79 3.37 -7.90
CA LEU A 2 -23.92 2.36 -8.51
C LEU A 2 -22.44 2.80 -8.66
N ASN A 3 -22.17 4.04 -9.11
CA ASN A 3 -20.80 4.54 -9.22
C ASN A 3 -20.07 4.63 -7.87
N LYS A 4 -20.77 4.93 -6.76
CA LYS A 4 -20.16 4.97 -5.42
C LYS A 4 -19.78 3.57 -4.94
N ILE A 5 -20.64 2.58 -5.23
CA ILE A 5 -20.39 1.17 -4.91
C ILE A 5 -19.21 0.65 -5.75
N LEU A 6 -19.17 0.96 -7.05
CA LEU A 6 -18.08 0.55 -7.93
C LEU A 6 -16.74 1.14 -7.48
N ASN A 7 -16.70 2.42 -7.11
CA ASN A 7 -15.49 3.05 -6.58
C ASN A 7 -15.01 2.41 -5.27
N LEU A 8 -15.94 2.03 -4.39
CA LEU A 8 -15.61 1.33 -3.15
C LEU A 8 -15.06 -0.07 -3.42
N VAL A 9 -15.65 -0.81 -4.36
CA VAL A 9 -15.16 -2.12 -4.78
C VAL A 9 -13.75 -2.02 -5.36
N VAL A 10 -13.49 -1.03 -6.21
CA VAL A 10 -12.15 -0.77 -6.76
C VAL A 10 -11.16 -0.44 -5.66
N ALA A 11 -11.52 0.41 -4.70
CA ALA A 11 -10.65 0.74 -3.57
C ALA A 11 -10.31 -0.49 -2.71
N VAL A 12 -11.31 -1.34 -2.42
CA VAL A 12 -11.11 -2.58 -1.66
C VAL A 12 -10.21 -3.55 -2.42
N LEU A 13 -10.44 -3.75 -3.72
CA LEU A 13 -9.61 -4.63 -4.54
C LEU A 13 -8.16 -4.14 -4.63
N LEU A 14 -7.96 -2.83 -4.76
CA LEU A 14 -6.62 -2.24 -4.80
C LEU A 14 -5.90 -2.41 -3.46
N PHE A 15 -6.61 -2.22 -2.35
CA PHE A 15 -6.09 -2.47 -1.01
C PHE A 15 -5.71 -3.95 -0.81
N THR A 16 -6.57 -4.89 -1.22
CA THR A 16 -6.29 -6.33 -1.14
C THR A 16 -5.08 -6.74 -1.98
N ALA A 17 -4.97 -6.21 -3.21
CA ALA A 17 -3.83 -6.50 -4.08
C ALA A 17 -2.51 -6.00 -3.49
N ILE A 18 -2.49 -4.81 -2.89
CA ILE A 18 -1.32 -4.27 -2.20
C ILE A 18 -1.00 -5.13 -0.96
N PHE A 19 -2.01 -5.52 -0.18
CA PHE A 19 -1.81 -6.35 1.01
C PHE A 19 -1.16 -7.69 0.65
N ILE A 20 -1.67 -8.40 -0.37
CA ILE A 20 -1.09 -9.67 -0.85
C ILE A 20 0.32 -9.48 -1.42
N SER A 21 0.62 -8.31 -2.02
CA SER A 21 1.94 -8.05 -2.59
C SER A 21 3.02 -7.76 -1.54
N ILE A 22 2.62 -7.28 -0.36
CA ILE A 22 3.53 -6.98 0.76
C ILE A 22 3.68 -8.21 1.66
N ASP A 23 2.63 -9.02 1.77
CA ASP A 23 2.54 -10.09 2.74
C ASP A 23 2.63 -11.46 2.06
N ASP A 24 3.79 -12.10 2.17
CA ASP A 24 4.02 -13.47 1.71
C ASP A 24 3.43 -14.52 2.67
N SER A 25 2.48 -14.13 3.54
CA SER A 25 1.85 -14.99 4.54
C SER A 25 1.24 -16.29 4.01
N ILE A 26 0.99 -16.41 2.70
CA ILE A 26 0.56 -17.67 2.08
C ILE A 26 1.69 -18.73 2.14
N SER A 27 2.95 -18.32 1.99
CA SER A 27 4.11 -19.22 2.09
C SER A 27 4.37 -19.63 3.55
N VAL A 28 4.32 -18.66 4.48
CA VAL A 28 4.52 -18.85 5.93
C VAL A 28 3.42 -19.72 6.57
N TRP A 29 2.15 -19.51 6.21
CA TRP A 29 1.03 -20.27 6.75
C TRP A 29 1.00 -21.73 6.26
N SER A 30 1.63 -22.02 5.11
CA SER A 30 1.77 -23.38 4.58
C SER A 30 2.80 -24.25 5.31
N GLY A 31 3.51 -23.69 6.30
CA GLY A 31 4.45 -24.41 7.17
C GLY A 31 5.70 -24.92 6.46
N LYS A 32 6.03 -24.38 5.28
CA LYS A 32 7.12 -24.88 4.43
C LYS A 32 8.43 -24.12 4.52
N GLU A 33 8.50 -22.99 5.21
CA GLU A 33 9.74 -22.27 5.46
C GLU A 33 9.76 -21.71 6.87
N GLU A 34 10.91 -21.83 7.56
CA GLU A 34 11.20 -21.04 8.75
C GLU A 34 11.04 -19.57 8.36
N ALA A 35 10.27 -18.82 9.13
CA ALA A 35 10.10 -17.39 8.88
C ALA A 35 11.48 -16.74 8.87
N ASN A 36 12.00 -16.41 7.69
CA ASN A 36 13.23 -15.64 7.57
C ASN A 36 12.99 -14.33 8.34
N GLU A 37 13.76 -14.09 9.39
CA GLU A 37 13.77 -12.80 10.10
C GLU A 37 14.35 -11.74 9.16
N ILE A 38 13.50 -11.20 8.29
CA ILE A 38 13.86 -10.05 7.47
C ILE A 38 13.79 -8.83 8.38
N SER A 39 14.96 -8.33 8.78
CA SER A 39 15.05 -7.09 9.56
C SER A 39 14.55 -5.90 8.74
N VAL A 40 13.98 -4.90 9.44
CA VAL A 40 13.58 -3.61 8.82
C VAL A 40 14.76 -2.97 8.08
N GLU A 41 15.97 -3.11 8.61
CA GLU A 41 17.20 -2.66 7.97
C GLU A 41 17.40 -3.35 6.61
N THR A 42 17.24 -4.68 6.55
CA THR A 42 17.37 -5.43 5.28
C THR A 42 16.34 -4.99 4.24
N LEU A 43 15.09 -4.72 4.64
CA LEU A 43 14.05 -4.19 3.74
C LEU A 43 14.34 -2.76 3.28
N ALA A 44 14.94 -1.95 4.15
CA ALA A 44 15.25 -0.56 3.90
C ALA A 44 16.46 -0.41 2.97
N THR A 45 17.59 -1.05 3.29
CA THR A 45 18.91 -0.77 2.71
C THR A 45 19.58 -1.98 2.06
N GLY A 46 19.02 -3.18 2.19
CA GLY A 46 19.57 -4.40 1.62
C GLY A 46 19.55 -4.43 0.08
N VAL A 47 20.09 -5.50 -0.51
CA VAL A 47 20.07 -5.72 -1.96
C VAL A 47 18.61 -5.90 -2.41
N GLY A 48 18.06 -4.91 -3.13
CA GLY A 48 16.63 -4.88 -3.44
C GLY A 48 15.79 -4.03 -2.49
N GLY A 49 16.41 -3.38 -1.50
CA GLY A 49 15.75 -2.57 -0.49
C GLY A 49 15.09 -1.32 -1.06
N ILE A 50 14.02 -0.88 -0.39
CA ILE A 50 13.15 0.22 -0.85
C ILE A 50 13.93 1.53 -0.97
N PHE A 51 14.85 1.80 -0.04
CA PHE A 51 15.68 3.01 -0.04
C PHE A 51 17.01 2.87 -0.79
N SER A 52 17.25 1.73 -1.43
CA SER A 52 18.40 1.53 -2.30
C SER A 52 17.98 1.59 -3.76
N ASN A 53 17.13 0.66 -4.20
CA ASN A 53 16.78 0.51 -5.61
C ASN A 53 15.48 1.23 -6.01
N TYR A 54 14.63 1.58 -5.03
CA TYR A 54 13.27 2.06 -5.28
C TYR A 54 12.94 3.42 -4.65
N VAL A 55 13.96 4.22 -4.31
CA VAL A 55 13.80 5.54 -3.66
C VAL A 55 12.81 6.43 -4.42
N PHE A 56 12.97 6.50 -5.74
CA PHE A 56 12.10 7.33 -6.59
C PHE A 56 10.65 6.85 -6.59
N SER A 57 10.43 5.53 -6.71
CA SER A 57 9.09 4.94 -6.65
C SER A 57 8.43 5.17 -5.28
N PHE A 58 9.21 5.06 -4.20
CA PHE A 58 8.75 5.36 -2.84
C PHE A 58 8.31 6.82 -2.70
N GLU A 59 9.11 7.75 -3.24
CA GLU A 59 8.79 9.18 -3.18
C GLU A 59 7.53 9.52 -3.99
N LEU A 60 7.35 8.92 -5.17
CA LEU A 60 6.12 9.07 -5.96
C LEU A 60 4.88 8.55 -5.22
N LEU A 61 4.99 7.41 -4.53
CA LEU A 61 3.90 6.90 -3.70
C LEU A 61 3.57 7.84 -2.55
N SER A 62 4.57 8.49 -1.93
CA SER A 62 4.33 9.47 -0.88
C SER A 62 3.54 10.69 -1.40
N LEU A 63 3.87 11.20 -2.59
CA LEU A 63 3.15 12.30 -3.24
C LEU A 63 1.73 11.89 -3.62
N LEU A 64 1.55 10.66 -4.12
CA LEU A 64 0.24 10.10 -4.44
C LEU A 64 -0.65 10.03 -3.19
N LEU A 65 -0.11 9.56 -2.06
CA LEU A 65 -0.84 9.47 -0.80
C LEU A 65 -1.23 10.86 -0.27
N ILE A 66 -0.35 11.85 -0.38
CA ILE A 66 -0.65 13.24 -0.02
C ILE A 66 -1.78 13.78 -0.91
N ALA A 67 -1.70 13.58 -2.23
CA ALA A 67 -2.74 14.01 -3.16
C ALA A 67 -4.08 13.32 -2.86
N ALA A 68 -4.05 12.02 -2.56
CA ALA A 68 -5.23 11.26 -2.17
C ALA A 68 -5.84 11.79 -0.87
N LEU A 69 -5.02 12.13 0.13
CA LEU A 69 -5.48 12.71 1.40
C LEU A 69 -6.15 14.08 1.19
N ILE A 70 -5.54 14.95 0.38
CA ILE A 70 -6.09 16.26 0.04
C ILE A 70 -7.43 16.09 -0.70
N GLY A 71 -7.47 15.18 -1.70
CA GLY A 71 -8.69 14.89 -2.45
C GLY A 71 -9.80 14.32 -1.56
N ALA A 72 -9.46 13.39 -0.66
CA ALA A 72 -10.40 12.82 0.30
C ALA A 72 -10.95 13.89 1.25
N LEU A 73 -10.09 14.78 1.78
CA LEU A 73 -10.53 15.91 2.62
C LEU A 73 -11.43 16.88 1.86
N TYR A 74 -11.10 17.20 0.61
CA TYR A 74 -11.93 18.08 -0.22
C TYR A 74 -13.31 17.48 -0.47
N ILE A 75 -13.39 16.18 -0.78
CA ILE A 75 -14.66 15.47 -0.99
C ILE A 75 -15.45 15.32 0.32
N ALA A 76 -14.76 15.04 1.43
CA ALA A 76 -15.38 14.86 2.74
C ALA A 76 -15.82 16.18 3.38
N LYS A 77 -15.26 17.31 2.94
CA LYS A 77 -15.65 18.65 3.37
C LYS A 77 -17.10 18.90 2.95
N LYS A 78 -18.02 18.73 3.89
CA LYS A 78 -19.41 19.15 3.74
C LYS A 78 -19.44 20.68 3.63
N GLU A 79 -19.93 21.21 2.51
CA GLU A 79 -20.21 22.64 2.41
C GLU A 79 -21.32 22.97 3.41
N VAL A 80 -21.02 23.84 4.37
CA VAL A 80 -22.01 24.40 5.30
C VAL A 80 -22.67 25.55 4.56
N PHE A 81 -23.71 25.24 3.79
CA PHE A 81 -24.72 26.16 3.33
C PHE A 81 -26.10 25.50 3.47
#